data_AF-A0A1E4SK62-F1
#
_entry.id   AF-A0A1E4SK62-F1
#
_cell.length_a   1.000
_cell.length_b   1.000
_cell.length_c   1.000
_cell.angle_alpha   90.00
_cell.angle_beta   90.00
_cell.angle_gamma   90.00
#
_symmetry.space_group_name_H-M   'P 1'
#
loop_
_entity.id
_entity.type
_entity.pdbx_description
1 polymer ?
#
loop_
_entity_poly.entity_id
_entity_poly.type
_entity_poly.pdbx_seq_one_letter_code
_entity_poly.pdbx_strand_id
1 'polypeptide(L)'
;MGMLQSESIRRPELVSFDDIDYEKFPEVQNARNSMLREQWIRTYALRITHDALRKCKQYHKVDAQKNCRPLILKYMKMLETYPLQGYLGYQKNDPSKNYATLREIEMRLKSIKNIEKITKTMKIVASTRLNKAQRAMESSRVFNKSDSEFFTNAEPEKGEADKTLLVVVSSDKGLCGSIHSQISKAARRRAAELDGKVDIVTVGEKVKAQLLRTHGDKLKLSFSGVGKEAPNFNEVALIADEIQKLGKYEDVEVLYNKFVSGVSFEPSNFSVYAADAIEKAPGLSKYELESEGISETLSEFSLANSLLTAMAEGYASEISARRNAMDNASKNAGDMINSYSILYNRTRQAVITNELVDIITGASSLD
;
A
#
# COMPACT_ATOMS: atom_id res chain seq x y z
N MET A 1 75.75 -41.11 9.71
CA MET A 1 75.49 -39.90 8.90
C MET A 1 74.53 -40.32 7.79
N GLY A 2 73.29 -39.86 7.88
CA GLY A 2 72.20 -40.22 6.96
C GLY A 2 71.01 -39.33 7.30
N MET A 3 71.11 -38.05 6.94
CA MET A 3 70.03 -37.10 7.10
C MET A 3 68.89 -37.52 6.16
N LEU A 4 67.76 -37.93 6.73
CA LEU A 4 66.49 -38.00 6.01
C LEU A 4 66.17 -36.58 5.52
N GLN A 5 66.29 -36.37 4.22
CA GLN A 5 65.82 -35.15 3.57
C GLN A 5 64.31 -35.04 3.82
N SER A 6 63.90 -34.05 4.59
CA SER A 6 62.49 -33.71 4.71
C SER A 6 62.07 -33.08 3.38
N GLU A 7 61.42 -33.84 2.50
CA GLU A 7 60.64 -33.25 1.42
C GLU A 7 59.63 -32.29 2.08
N SER A 8 59.80 -31.00 1.82
CA SER A 8 58.87 -29.98 2.27
C SER A 8 57.54 -30.21 1.55
N ILE A 9 56.63 -30.96 2.17
CA ILE A 9 55.25 -31.15 1.68
C ILE A 9 54.60 -29.77 1.69
N ARG A 10 54.60 -29.07 0.55
CA ARG A 10 53.88 -27.81 0.38
C ARG A 10 52.39 -28.13 0.48
N ARG A 11 51.66 -27.37 1.29
CA ARG A 11 50.20 -27.45 1.32
C ARG A 11 49.68 -27.06 -0.07
N PRO A 12 48.75 -27.84 -0.66
CA PRO A 12 48.10 -27.43 -1.90
C PRO A 12 47.34 -26.11 -1.68
N GLU A 13 47.30 -25.29 -2.72
CA GLU A 13 46.69 -23.96 -2.71
C GLU A 13 45.17 -24.05 -2.49
N LEU A 14 44.61 -23.12 -1.70
CA LEU A 14 43.18 -23.08 -1.40
C LEU A 14 42.43 -22.50 -2.61
N VAL A 15 41.47 -23.25 -3.15
CA VAL A 15 40.65 -22.82 -4.28
C VAL A 15 39.27 -22.44 -3.74
N SER A 16 38.91 -21.16 -3.80
CA SER A 16 37.58 -20.65 -3.41
C SER A 16 36.58 -20.82 -4.55
N PHE A 17 35.28 -20.85 -4.22
CA PHE A 17 34.20 -20.80 -5.21
C PHE A 17 34.00 -19.41 -5.83
N ASP A 18 34.67 -18.38 -5.29
CA ASP A 18 34.53 -16.99 -5.75
C ASP A 18 35.30 -16.72 -7.05
N ASP A 19 36.34 -17.51 -7.35
CA ASP A 19 37.31 -17.25 -8.44
C ASP A 19 37.36 -18.37 -9.51
N ILE A 20 36.31 -19.19 -9.64
CA ILE A 20 36.27 -20.33 -10.58
C ILE A 20 35.25 -20.15 -11.71
N ASP A 21 35.58 -20.71 -12.86
CA ASP A 21 34.67 -20.79 -14.00
C ASP A 21 33.69 -21.96 -13.82
N TYR A 22 32.42 -21.65 -13.55
CA TYR A 22 31.37 -22.63 -13.30
C TYR A 22 31.05 -23.51 -14.52
N GLU A 23 31.47 -23.12 -15.73
CA GLU A 23 31.29 -23.92 -16.94
C GLU A 23 32.36 -25.02 -17.08
N LYS A 24 33.47 -24.93 -16.33
CA LYS A 24 34.55 -25.92 -16.35
C LYS A 24 34.42 -26.91 -15.19
N PHE A 25 33.88 -28.08 -15.52
CA PHE A 25 33.68 -29.17 -14.56
C PHE A 25 34.93 -29.53 -13.69
N PRO A 26 36.17 -29.56 -14.22
CA PRO A 26 37.35 -29.86 -13.39
C PRO A 26 37.65 -28.80 -12.33
N GLU A 27 37.40 -27.53 -12.59
CA GLU A 27 37.65 -26.43 -11.63
C GLU A 27 36.65 -26.50 -10.46
N VAL A 28 35.38 -26.76 -10.77
CA VAL A 28 34.33 -27.00 -9.78
C VAL A 28 34.63 -28.22 -8.90
N GLN A 29 35.13 -29.31 -9.50
CA GLN A 29 35.55 -30.51 -8.76
C GLN A 29 36.73 -30.23 -7.83
N ASN A 30 37.71 -29.45 -8.28
CA ASN A 30 38.87 -29.09 -7.47
C ASN A 30 38.51 -28.18 -6.30
N ALA A 31 37.65 -27.18 -6.52
CA ALA A 31 37.14 -26.32 -5.45
C ALA A 31 36.34 -27.12 -4.42
N ARG A 32 35.47 -28.04 -4.87
CA ARG A 32 34.72 -28.96 -4.00
C ARG A 32 35.63 -29.84 -3.15
N ASN A 33 36.65 -30.45 -3.76
CA ASN A 33 37.61 -31.30 -3.07
C ASN A 33 38.48 -30.51 -2.07
N SER A 34 38.82 -29.27 -2.40
CA SER A 34 39.54 -28.36 -1.50
C SER A 34 38.68 -28.00 -0.27
N MET A 35 37.41 -27.67 -0.49
CA MET A 35 36.46 -27.37 0.58
C MET A 35 36.20 -28.57 1.51
N LEU A 36 36.00 -29.77 0.95
CA LEU A 36 35.82 -30.99 1.73
C LEU A 36 37.05 -31.31 2.58
N ARG A 37 38.24 -31.14 2.01
CA ARG A 37 39.52 -31.32 2.72
C ARG A 37 39.65 -30.33 3.87
N GLU A 38 39.33 -29.05 3.64
CA GLU A 38 39.35 -28.03 4.68
C GLU A 38 38.35 -28.32 5.80
N GLN A 39 37.13 -28.70 5.47
CA GLN A 39 36.14 -29.12 6.47
C GLN A 39 36.61 -30.34 7.28
N TRP A 40 37.24 -31.32 6.61
CA TRP A 40 37.79 -32.50 7.28
C TRP A 40 38.94 -32.13 8.23
N ILE A 41 39.91 -31.33 7.78
CA ILE A 41 41.03 -30.84 8.61
C ILE A 41 40.50 -30.08 9.82
N ARG A 42 39.52 -29.19 9.64
CA ARG A 42 38.94 -28.39 10.71
C ARG A 42 38.20 -29.24 11.74
N THR A 43 37.38 -30.18 11.28
CA THR A 43 36.66 -31.13 12.15
C THR A 43 37.63 -31.99 12.94
N TYR A 44 38.69 -32.47 12.29
CA TYR A 44 39.73 -33.27 12.93
C TYR A 44 40.55 -32.45 13.95
N ALA A 45 40.91 -31.21 13.61
CA ALA A 45 41.59 -30.29 14.54
C ALA A 45 40.74 -29.97 15.77
N LEU A 46 39.43 -29.77 15.59
CA LEU A 46 38.49 -29.56 16.70
C LEU A 46 38.40 -30.82 17.59
N ARG A 47 38.35 -32.01 16.99
CA ARG A 47 38.34 -33.28 17.73
C ARG A 47 39.63 -33.50 18.53
N ILE A 48 40.79 -33.24 17.92
CA ILE A 48 42.10 -33.35 18.60
C ILE A 48 42.19 -32.37 19.77
N THR A 49 41.79 -31.12 19.56
CA THR A 49 41.88 -30.10 20.61
C THR A 49 40.88 -30.34 21.74
N HIS A 50 39.71 -30.89 21.43
CA HIS A 50 38.78 -31.37 22.45
C HIS A 50 39.37 -32.53 23.28
N ASP A 51 40.00 -33.51 22.63
CA ASP A 51 40.64 -34.63 23.33
C ASP A 51 41.85 -34.18 24.18
N ALA A 52 42.66 -33.26 23.66
CA ALA A 52 43.76 -32.64 24.40
C ALA A 52 43.25 -31.86 25.61
N LEU A 53 42.15 -31.12 25.48
CA LEU A 53 41.52 -30.41 26.59
C LEU A 53 40.99 -31.38 27.65
N ARG A 54 40.39 -32.50 27.23
CA ARG A 54 39.91 -33.57 28.14
C ARG A 54 41.07 -34.15 28.95
N LYS A 55 42.18 -34.51 28.28
CA LYS A 55 43.40 -35.04 28.93
C LYS A 55 44.02 -34.01 29.88
N CYS A 56 44.08 -32.74 29.48
CA CYS A 56 44.57 -31.65 30.33
C CYS A 56 43.75 -31.49 31.62
N LYS A 57 42.41 -31.53 31.51
CA LYS A 57 41.52 -31.47 32.69
C LYS A 57 41.70 -32.67 33.61
N GLN A 58 41.86 -33.86 33.05
CA GLN A 58 42.10 -35.08 33.84
C GLN A 58 43.44 -35.03 34.59
N TYR A 59 44.47 -34.42 34.01
CA TYR A 59 45.80 -34.30 34.61
C TYR A 59 45.83 -33.26 35.73
N HIS A 60 45.30 -32.06 35.51
CA HIS A 60 45.41 -30.94 36.46
C HIS A 60 44.28 -30.86 37.51
N LYS A 61 43.21 -31.66 37.36
CA LYS A 61 42.06 -31.79 38.28
C LYS A 61 41.59 -30.46 38.89
N VAL A 62 42.13 -30.09 40.06
CA VAL A 62 41.73 -28.92 40.86
C VAL A 62 42.12 -27.59 40.19
N ASP A 63 43.31 -27.51 39.56
CA ASP A 63 43.81 -26.27 38.91
C ASP A 63 43.55 -26.23 37.39
N ALA A 64 42.71 -27.14 36.89
CA ALA A 64 42.50 -27.32 35.45
C ALA A 64 42.00 -26.05 34.74
N GLN A 65 41.24 -25.19 35.41
CA GLN A 65 40.77 -23.92 34.82
C GLN A 65 41.91 -22.95 34.49
N LYS A 66 42.95 -22.89 35.34
CA LYS A 66 44.08 -21.98 35.13
C LYS A 66 45.09 -22.55 34.14
N ASN A 67 45.43 -23.84 34.30
CA ASN A 67 46.48 -24.48 33.52
C ASN A 67 46.02 -24.90 32.10
N CYS A 68 44.75 -25.24 31.91
CA CYS A 68 44.21 -25.58 30.59
C CYS A 68 43.60 -24.37 29.86
N ARG A 69 43.69 -23.15 30.41
CA ARG A 69 43.11 -21.93 29.83
C ARG A 69 43.50 -21.68 28.36
N PRO A 70 44.76 -21.87 27.93
CA PRO A 70 45.14 -21.66 26.53
C PRO A 70 44.43 -22.63 25.57
N LEU A 71 44.25 -23.89 25.99
CA LEU A 71 43.51 -24.90 25.22
C LEU A 71 42.02 -24.59 25.15
N ILE A 72 41.43 -24.10 26.25
CA ILE A 72 40.03 -23.67 26.30
C ILE A 72 39.79 -22.51 25.34
N LEU A 73 40.64 -21.48 25.39
CA LEU A 73 40.52 -20.31 24.50
C LEU A 73 40.69 -20.69 23.03
N LYS A 74 41.63 -21.59 22.73
CA LYS A 74 41.81 -22.12 21.37
C LYS A 74 40.56 -22.87 20.89
N TYR A 75 40.00 -23.73 21.74
CA TYR A 75 38.77 -24.49 21.43
C TYR A 75 37.56 -23.58 21.22
N MET A 76 37.36 -22.57 22.09
CA MET A 76 36.27 -21.60 21.96
C MET A 76 36.37 -20.76 20.68
N LYS A 77 37.58 -20.27 20.35
CA LYS A 77 37.81 -19.52 19.11
C LYS A 77 37.49 -20.35 17.85
N MET A 78 37.73 -21.67 17.89
CA MET A 78 37.35 -22.58 16.80
C MET A 78 35.84 -22.85 16.74
N LEU A 79 35.11 -22.75 17.85
CA LEU A 79 33.65 -22.89 17.85
C LEU A 79 32.94 -21.62 17.35
N GLU A 80 33.46 -20.43 17.65
CA GLU A 80 32.90 -19.16 17.18
C GLU A 80 32.97 -19.02 15.65
N THR A 81 34.05 -19.49 15.05
CA THR A 81 34.24 -19.43 13.59
C THR A 81 33.47 -20.51 12.84
N TYR A 82 33.04 -21.58 13.51
CA TYR A 82 32.42 -22.75 12.87
C TYR A 82 31.32 -23.35 13.75
N PRO A 83 30.05 -22.89 13.63
CA PRO A 83 28.95 -23.55 14.33
C PRO A 83 28.83 -24.98 13.81
N LEU A 84 29.06 -25.96 14.69
CA LEU A 84 28.78 -27.38 14.43
C LEU A 84 27.29 -27.53 14.07
N GLN A 85 26.97 -27.62 12.78
CA GLN A 85 25.67 -28.11 12.32
C GLN A 85 25.64 -29.63 12.52
N GLY A 86 25.52 -30.06 13.78
CA GLY A 86 25.14 -31.44 14.09
C GLY A 86 23.69 -31.71 13.65
N TYR A 87 23.30 -32.98 13.63
CA TYR A 87 21.94 -33.45 13.29
C TYR A 87 20.81 -32.67 14.01
N LEU A 88 21.06 -32.26 15.27
CA LEU A 88 20.14 -31.41 16.05
C LEU A 88 20.02 -29.97 15.52
N GLY A 89 21.11 -29.45 14.94
CA GLY A 89 21.16 -28.16 14.25
C GLY A 89 20.46 -28.23 12.89
N TYR A 90 20.56 -29.34 12.17
CA TYR A 90 19.80 -29.58 10.94
C TYR A 90 18.30 -29.73 11.23
N GLN A 91 17.88 -30.33 12.34
CA GLN A 91 16.46 -30.39 12.74
C GLN A 91 15.88 -29.06 13.25
N LYS A 92 16.71 -28.18 13.83
CA LYS A 92 16.32 -26.83 14.28
C LYS A 92 16.37 -25.80 13.15
N ASN A 93 17.32 -25.94 12.23
CA ASN A 93 17.51 -25.08 11.07
C ASN A 93 17.09 -25.78 9.77
N ASP A 94 16.22 -26.79 9.86
CA ASP A 94 15.77 -27.54 8.70
C ASP A 94 15.14 -26.52 7.74
N PRO A 95 15.72 -26.30 6.54
CA PRO A 95 15.14 -25.40 5.56
C PRO A 95 13.68 -25.78 5.28
N SER A 96 13.33 -27.07 5.38
CA SER A 96 11.98 -27.61 5.19
C SER A 96 10.95 -27.09 6.20
N LYS A 97 11.35 -26.73 7.43
CA LYS A 97 10.45 -26.14 8.44
C LYS A 97 10.15 -24.66 8.19
N ASN A 98 10.98 -23.98 7.40
CA ASN A 98 10.77 -22.59 6.99
C ASN A 98 10.22 -22.47 5.56
N TYR A 99 10.04 -23.56 4.83
CA TYR A 99 9.25 -23.53 3.59
C TYR A 99 7.77 -23.56 3.96
N ALA A 100 7.03 -22.57 3.46
CA ALA A 100 5.57 -22.67 3.41
C ALA A 100 5.23 -24.03 2.80
N THR A 101 4.35 -24.80 3.46
CA THR A 101 4.00 -26.13 2.98
C THR A 101 3.53 -26.03 1.52
N LEU A 102 3.79 -27.05 0.69
CA LEU A 102 3.37 -27.04 -0.72
C LEU A 102 1.88 -26.65 -0.85
N ARG A 103 1.07 -27.13 0.10
CA ARG A 103 -0.35 -26.78 0.27
C ARG A 103 -0.58 -25.29 0.55
N GLU A 104 0.18 -24.65 1.44
CA GLU A 104 0.06 -23.21 1.70
C GLU A 104 0.35 -22.37 0.45
N ILE A 105 1.41 -22.73 -0.29
CA ILE A 105 1.78 -22.05 -1.53
C ILE A 105 0.65 -22.21 -2.55
N GLU A 106 0.10 -23.42 -2.69
CA GLU A 106 -1.04 -23.68 -3.57
C GLU A 106 -2.28 -22.88 -3.20
N MET A 107 -2.66 -22.87 -1.91
CA MET A 107 -3.81 -22.10 -1.41
C MET A 107 -3.62 -20.60 -1.67
N ARG A 108 -2.42 -20.08 -1.42
CA ARG A 108 -2.08 -18.67 -1.66
C ARG A 108 -2.15 -18.34 -3.14
N LEU A 109 -1.60 -19.19 -4.01
CA LEU A 109 -1.66 -19.03 -5.46
C LEU A 109 -3.12 -19.02 -5.95
N LYS A 110 -3.98 -19.92 -5.45
CA LYS A 110 -5.41 -19.95 -5.76
C LYS A 110 -6.11 -18.66 -5.32
N SER A 111 -5.81 -18.16 -4.12
CA SER A 111 -6.36 -16.90 -3.62
C SER A 111 -5.96 -15.71 -4.48
N ILE A 112 -4.68 -15.60 -4.87
CA ILE A 112 -4.20 -14.48 -5.69
C ILE A 112 -4.86 -14.53 -7.08
N LYS A 113 -4.99 -15.71 -7.70
CA LYS A 113 -5.74 -15.88 -8.96
C LYS A 113 -7.20 -15.44 -8.86
N ASN A 114 -7.85 -15.69 -7.73
CA ASN A 114 -9.22 -15.21 -7.51
C ASN A 114 -9.27 -13.69 -7.37
N ILE A 115 -8.32 -13.09 -6.65
CA ILE A 115 -8.19 -11.62 -6.51
C ILE A 115 -7.94 -10.97 -7.88
N GLU A 116 -7.07 -11.55 -8.71
CA GLU A 116 -6.82 -11.08 -10.08
C GLU A 116 -8.11 -11.09 -10.92
N LYS A 117 -8.88 -12.17 -10.87
CA LYS A 117 -10.18 -12.26 -11.58
C LYS A 117 -11.16 -11.19 -11.12
N ILE A 118 -11.29 -10.98 -9.80
CA ILE A 118 -12.20 -9.97 -9.23
C ILE A 118 -11.76 -8.56 -9.65
N THR A 119 -10.47 -8.24 -9.54
CA THR A 119 -9.93 -6.92 -9.89
C THR A 119 -10.07 -6.65 -11.39
N LYS A 120 -9.83 -7.65 -12.25
CA LYS A 120 -10.06 -7.57 -13.70
C LYS A 120 -11.53 -7.30 -14.05
N THR A 121 -12.46 -8.02 -13.41
CA THR A 121 -13.91 -7.76 -13.60
C THR A 121 -14.28 -6.37 -13.12
N MET A 122 -13.80 -5.96 -11.94
CA MET A 122 -14.07 -4.62 -11.38
C MET A 122 -13.51 -3.50 -12.26
N LYS A 123 -12.35 -3.69 -12.90
CA LYS A 123 -11.82 -2.76 -13.91
C LYS A 123 -12.81 -2.59 -15.07
N ILE A 124 -13.37 -3.69 -15.59
CA ILE A 124 -14.34 -3.64 -16.70
C ILE A 124 -15.62 -2.92 -16.26
N VAL A 125 -16.16 -3.27 -15.08
CA VAL A 125 -17.35 -2.61 -14.51
C VAL A 125 -17.11 -1.12 -14.26
N ALA A 126 -15.93 -0.73 -13.78
CA ALA A 126 -15.59 0.67 -13.60
C ALA A 126 -15.48 1.40 -14.95
N SER A 127 -14.95 0.74 -15.98
CA SER A 127 -14.84 1.30 -17.34
C SER A 127 -16.21 1.60 -17.94
N THR A 128 -17.18 0.69 -17.81
CA THR A 128 -18.54 0.92 -18.32
C THR A 128 -19.26 2.02 -17.56
N ARG A 129 -19.09 2.08 -16.23
CA ARG A 129 -19.65 3.15 -15.39
C ARG A 129 -19.01 4.50 -15.67
N LEU A 130 -17.72 4.55 -16.01
CA LEU A 130 -17.00 5.80 -16.27
C LEU A 130 -17.63 6.56 -17.43
N ASN A 131 -17.97 5.87 -18.52
CA ASN A 131 -18.61 6.49 -19.67
C ASN A 131 -19.97 7.12 -19.31
N LYS A 132 -20.77 6.45 -18.46
CA LYS A 132 -22.04 7.01 -17.96
C LYS A 132 -21.80 8.22 -17.06
N ALA A 133 -20.80 8.14 -16.17
CA ALA A 133 -20.44 9.22 -15.26
C ALA A 133 -19.91 10.45 -16.00
N GLN A 134 -19.09 10.28 -17.04
CA GLN A 134 -18.55 11.37 -17.86
C GLN A 134 -19.66 12.13 -18.60
N ARG A 135 -20.65 11.43 -19.16
CA ARG A 135 -21.80 12.10 -19.80
C ARG A 135 -22.61 12.94 -18.82
N ALA A 136 -22.87 12.39 -17.63
CA ALA A 136 -23.57 13.14 -16.57
C ALA A 136 -22.74 14.37 -16.14
N MET A 137 -21.44 14.20 -15.96
CA MET A 137 -20.50 15.28 -15.64
C MET A 137 -20.49 16.38 -16.70
N GLU A 138 -20.41 16.03 -17.99
CA GLU A 138 -20.45 16.99 -19.10
C GLU A 138 -21.76 17.80 -19.09
N SER A 139 -22.90 17.13 -18.87
CA SER A 139 -24.18 17.83 -18.75
C SER A 139 -24.24 18.78 -17.55
N SER A 140 -23.71 18.38 -16.39
CA SER A 140 -23.65 19.25 -15.21
C SER A 140 -22.71 20.44 -15.41
N ARG A 141 -21.58 20.26 -16.10
CA ARG A 141 -20.66 21.37 -16.43
C ARG A 141 -21.31 22.44 -17.28
N VAL A 142 -22.12 22.06 -18.27
CA VAL A 142 -22.87 23.02 -19.09
C VAL A 142 -23.83 23.82 -18.21
N PHE A 143 -24.53 23.15 -17.29
CA PHE A 143 -25.47 23.80 -16.39
C PHE A 143 -24.82 24.71 -15.35
N ASN A 144 -23.61 24.38 -14.88
CA ASN A 144 -22.86 25.25 -13.97
C ASN A 144 -22.19 26.43 -14.68
N LYS A 145 -21.92 26.29 -15.99
CA LYS A 145 -21.32 27.36 -16.79
C LYS A 145 -22.24 28.58 -16.86
N SER A 146 -23.55 28.39 -17.00
CA SER A 146 -24.52 29.51 -17.01
C SER A 146 -24.54 30.26 -15.68
N ASP A 147 -24.50 29.55 -14.54
CA ASP A 147 -24.40 30.19 -13.21
C ASP A 147 -23.10 30.96 -13.09
N SER A 148 -21.98 30.36 -13.51
CA SER A 148 -20.67 31.00 -13.46
C SER A 148 -20.61 32.26 -14.33
N GLU A 149 -21.23 32.24 -15.52
CA GLU A 149 -21.33 33.39 -16.41
C GLU A 149 -22.17 34.52 -15.78
N PHE A 150 -23.26 34.20 -15.08
CA PHE A 150 -24.03 35.18 -14.33
C PHE A 150 -23.19 35.84 -13.24
N PHE A 151 -22.57 35.06 -12.35
CA PHE A 151 -21.77 35.62 -11.25
C PHE A 151 -20.53 36.38 -11.72
N THR A 152 -19.95 36.00 -12.86
CA THR A 152 -18.83 36.74 -13.47
C THR A 152 -19.28 38.13 -13.95
N ASN A 153 -20.51 38.27 -14.47
CA ASN A 153 -21.04 39.54 -14.95
C ASN A 153 -21.63 40.43 -13.85
N ALA A 154 -22.21 39.79 -12.82
CA ALA A 154 -22.80 40.46 -11.66
C ALA A 154 -21.71 40.97 -10.69
N GLU A 155 -20.59 40.25 -10.58
CA GLU A 155 -19.45 40.57 -9.71
C GLU A 155 -19.85 40.73 -8.22
N PRO A 156 -20.53 39.74 -7.60
CA PRO A 156 -20.82 39.81 -6.17
C PRO A 156 -19.53 39.73 -5.35
N GLU A 157 -19.39 40.61 -4.36
CA GLU A 157 -18.29 40.55 -3.40
C GLU A 157 -18.62 39.59 -2.26
N LYS A 158 -17.65 38.77 -1.85
CA LYS A 158 -17.80 37.97 -0.63
C LYS A 158 -17.81 38.90 0.58
N GLY A 159 -18.81 38.77 1.44
CA GLY A 159 -18.84 39.49 2.72
C GLY A 159 -17.75 39.00 3.68
N GLU A 160 -17.44 39.81 4.70
CA GLU A 160 -16.61 39.38 5.83
C GLU A 160 -17.38 38.34 6.68
N ALA A 161 -17.24 37.07 6.32
CA ALA A 161 -17.92 35.99 7.03
C ALA A 161 -17.23 35.66 8.35
N ASP A 162 -18.00 35.71 9.44
CA ASP A 162 -17.55 35.25 10.76
C ASP A 162 -17.31 33.74 10.81
N LYS A 163 -18.05 32.96 10.01
CA LYS A 163 -17.89 31.51 9.84
C LYS A 163 -18.20 31.09 8.40
N THR A 164 -17.33 30.27 7.83
CA THR A 164 -17.54 29.65 6.52
C THR A 164 -18.14 28.25 6.68
N LEU A 165 -19.14 27.92 5.85
CA LEU A 165 -19.64 26.54 5.72
C LEU A 165 -18.84 25.79 4.66
N LEU A 166 -18.12 24.75 5.07
CA LEU A 166 -17.33 23.92 4.18
C LEU A 166 -18.06 22.61 3.88
N VAL A 167 -18.61 22.48 2.68
CA VAL A 167 -19.27 21.27 2.20
C VAL A 167 -18.25 20.40 1.46
N VAL A 168 -17.89 19.26 2.03
CA VAL A 168 -16.87 18.36 1.46
C VAL A 168 -17.53 17.17 0.79
N VAL A 169 -17.37 17.07 -0.53
CA VAL A 169 -18.00 16.04 -1.36
C VAL A 169 -17.04 14.88 -1.61
N SER A 170 -17.53 13.68 -1.33
CA SER A 170 -16.86 12.41 -1.57
C SER A 170 -17.88 11.28 -1.76
N SER A 171 -17.53 10.04 -1.44
CA SER A 171 -18.44 8.90 -1.50
C SER A 171 -18.22 7.90 -0.38
N ASP A 172 -19.05 6.86 -0.37
CA ASP A 172 -19.01 5.80 0.64
C ASP A 172 -18.10 4.64 0.22
N LYS A 173 -17.80 4.51 -1.07
CA LYS A 173 -17.12 3.34 -1.63
C LYS A 173 -15.62 3.50 -1.61
N GLY A 174 -14.93 2.50 -1.04
CA GLY A 174 -13.47 2.42 -1.07
C GLY A 174 -12.89 1.93 -2.41
N LEU A 175 -11.61 1.53 -2.35
CA LEU A 175 -10.83 0.97 -3.46
C LEU A 175 -10.68 1.91 -4.67
N CYS A 176 -10.70 3.23 -4.43
CA CYS A 176 -10.59 4.28 -5.45
C CYS A 176 -9.32 5.13 -5.30
N GLY A 177 -8.23 4.53 -4.81
CA GLY A 177 -6.96 5.24 -4.63
C GLY A 177 -7.03 6.36 -3.58
N SER A 178 -6.49 7.53 -3.92
CA SER A 178 -6.33 8.68 -3.02
C SER A 178 -7.49 9.68 -3.00
N ILE A 179 -8.61 9.39 -3.66
CA ILE A 179 -9.77 10.30 -3.79
C ILE A 179 -10.21 10.90 -2.44
N HIS A 180 -10.43 10.05 -1.43
CA HIS A 180 -10.90 10.49 -0.12
C HIS A 180 -9.81 11.16 0.70
N SER A 181 -8.57 10.68 0.62
CA SER A 181 -7.47 11.22 1.41
C SER A 181 -7.02 12.59 0.91
N GLN A 182 -7.03 12.81 -0.40
CA GLN A 182 -6.64 14.06 -1.01
C GLN A 182 -7.67 15.17 -0.70
N ILE A 183 -8.97 14.89 -0.83
CA ILE A 183 -10.02 15.88 -0.49
C ILE A 183 -10.06 16.15 1.03
N SER A 184 -9.89 15.14 1.88
CA SER A 184 -9.82 15.34 3.34
C SER A 184 -8.58 16.14 3.76
N LYS A 185 -7.46 16.02 3.01
CA LYS A 185 -6.28 16.85 3.23
C LYS A 185 -6.52 18.30 2.80
N ALA A 186 -7.17 18.50 1.65
CA ALA A 186 -7.55 19.83 1.17
C ALA A 186 -8.53 20.52 2.14
N ALA A 187 -9.54 19.80 2.64
CA ALA A 187 -10.48 20.31 3.63
C ALA A 187 -9.80 20.73 4.94
N ARG A 188 -8.86 19.93 5.45
CA ARG A 188 -8.08 20.30 6.65
C ARG A 188 -7.19 21.52 6.42
N ARG A 189 -6.59 21.64 5.23
CA ARG A 189 -5.79 22.82 4.87
C ARG A 189 -6.68 24.06 4.82
N ARG A 190 -7.84 23.97 4.16
CA ARG A 190 -8.79 25.09 4.06
C ARG A 190 -9.34 25.50 5.42
N ALA A 191 -9.66 24.54 6.28
CA ALA A 191 -10.09 24.81 7.65
C ALA A 191 -9.01 25.51 8.49
N ALA A 192 -7.73 25.24 8.24
CA ALA A 192 -6.63 25.93 8.90
C ALA A 192 -6.40 27.34 8.35
N GLU A 193 -6.59 27.56 7.04
CA GLU A 193 -6.52 28.90 6.42
C GLU A 193 -7.61 29.86 6.94
N LEU A 194 -8.73 29.31 7.39
CA LEU A 194 -9.87 30.04 7.94
C LEU A 194 -9.81 30.17 9.48
N ASP A 195 -8.62 30.01 10.07
CA ASP A 195 -8.37 30.02 11.53
C ASP A 195 -9.31 29.12 12.34
N GLY A 196 -9.84 28.08 11.69
CA GLY A 196 -10.78 27.17 12.30
C GLY A 196 -12.19 27.71 12.52
N LYS A 197 -12.55 28.90 12.05
CA LYS A 197 -13.93 29.42 12.05
C LYS A 197 -14.77 28.78 10.93
N VAL A 198 -14.89 27.45 10.97
CA VAL A 198 -15.50 26.66 9.90
C VAL A 198 -16.47 25.66 10.49
N ASP A 199 -17.66 25.58 9.91
CA ASP A 199 -18.57 24.46 10.11
C ASP A 199 -18.47 23.53 8.90
N ILE A 200 -18.43 22.22 9.14
CA ILE A 200 -18.18 21.21 8.10
C ILE A 200 -19.43 20.38 7.87
N VAL A 201 -19.80 20.24 6.61
CA VAL A 201 -20.81 19.28 6.15
C VAL A 201 -20.14 18.28 5.23
N THR A 202 -20.36 16.99 5.45
CA THR A 202 -19.77 15.93 4.64
C THR A 202 -20.80 15.20 3.80
N VAL A 203 -20.56 15.11 2.49
CA VAL A 203 -21.33 14.27 1.58
C VAL A 203 -20.49 13.01 1.30
N GLY A 204 -20.87 11.90 1.91
CA GLY A 204 -20.16 10.63 1.83
C GLY A 204 -19.49 10.21 3.14
N GLU A 205 -19.54 8.91 3.44
CA GLU A 205 -19.11 8.34 4.72
C GLU A 205 -17.58 8.28 4.85
N LYS A 206 -16.84 8.14 3.74
CA LYS A 206 -15.37 8.03 3.80
C LYS A 206 -14.71 9.33 4.21
N VAL A 207 -15.22 10.47 3.77
CA VAL A 207 -14.67 11.77 4.17
C VAL A 207 -15.06 12.12 5.60
N LYS A 208 -16.30 11.79 6.02
CA LYS A 208 -16.73 11.86 7.42
C LYS A 208 -15.75 11.13 8.34
N ALA A 209 -15.44 9.86 8.04
CA ALA A 209 -14.55 9.07 8.87
C ALA A 209 -13.13 9.67 8.98
N GLN A 210 -12.63 10.33 7.94
CA GLN A 210 -11.31 10.98 7.97
C GLN A 210 -11.31 12.29 8.76
N LEU A 211 -12.37 13.10 8.62
CA LEU A 211 -12.45 14.40 9.28
C LEU A 211 -12.87 14.29 10.75
N LEU A 212 -13.70 13.30 11.11
CA LEU A 212 -14.21 13.09 12.47
C LEU A 212 -13.09 13.00 13.54
N ARG A 213 -11.95 12.41 13.18
CA ARG A 213 -10.80 12.27 14.10
C ARG A 213 -10.07 13.58 14.41
N THR A 214 -10.24 14.60 13.57
CA THR A 214 -9.45 15.84 13.65
C THR A 214 -10.30 17.09 13.83
N HIS A 215 -11.53 17.10 13.29
CA HIS A 215 -12.45 18.24 13.25
C HIS A 215 -13.88 17.77 13.59
N GLY A 216 -14.01 16.79 14.49
CA GLY A 216 -15.31 16.20 14.85
C GLY A 216 -16.23 17.18 15.57
N ASP A 217 -15.67 18.15 16.27
CA ASP A 217 -16.33 19.29 16.92
C ASP A 217 -17.00 20.26 15.91
N LYS A 218 -16.46 20.33 14.69
CA LYS A 218 -16.93 21.23 13.62
C LYS A 218 -17.90 20.56 12.65
N LEU A 219 -18.07 19.25 12.74
CA LEU A 219 -18.97 18.50 11.87
C LEU A 219 -20.43 18.74 12.28
N LYS A 220 -21.20 19.44 11.45
CA LYS A 220 -22.62 19.75 11.73
C LYS A 220 -23.56 18.72 11.16
N LEU A 221 -23.31 18.30 9.92
CA LEU A 221 -24.20 17.41 9.19
C LEU A 221 -23.39 16.44 8.33
N SER A 222 -23.93 15.23 8.12
CA SER A 222 -23.31 14.23 7.27
C SER A 222 -24.35 13.46 6.48
N PHE A 223 -24.13 13.33 5.18
CA PHE A 223 -24.94 12.53 4.28
C PHE A 223 -24.22 11.25 3.89
N SER A 224 -24.97 10.16 3.77
CA SER A 224 -24.52 8.84 3.36
C SER A 224 -25.41 8.30 2.24
N GLY A 225 -25.01 7.21 1.59
CA GLY A 225 -25.72 6.61 0.46
C GLY A 225 -25.23 7.11 -0.90
N VAL A 226 -24.09 7.79 -0.95
CA VAL A 226 -23.61 8.54 -2.12
C VAL A 226 -22.55 7.75 -2.89
N GLY A 227 -22.57 7.84 -4.23
CA GLY A 227 -21.58 7.19 -5.11
C GLY A 227 -21.92 5.73 -5.51
N LYS A 228 -23.20 5.32 -5.40
CA LYS A 228 -23.68 4.06 -5.98
C LYS A 228 -23.92 4.19 -7.49
N GLU A 229 -24.56 5.28 -7.88
CA GLU A 229 -24.89 5.68 -9.24
C GLU A 229 -24.49 7.14 -9.47
N ALA A 230 -24.68 7.64 -10.70
CA ALA A 230 -24.47 9.05 -10.98
C ALA A 230 -25.53 9.87 -10.21
N PRO A 231 -25.14 11.01 -9.63
CA PRO A 231 -26.05 11.83 -8.84
C PRO A 231 -27.17 12.40 -9.71
N ASN A 232 -28.35 12.54 -9.13
CA ASN A 232 -29.49 13.21 -9.75
C ASN A 232 -29.80 14.52 -9.01
N PHE A 233 -30.54 15.42 -9.66
CA PHE A 233 -30.85 16.72 -9.06
C PHE A 233 -31.74 16.60 -7.82
N ASN A 234 -32.63 15.59 -7.75
CA ASN A 234 -33.52 15.40 -6.60
C ASN A 234 -32.74 15.09 -5.31
N GLU A 235 -31.75 14.20 -5.38
CA GLU A 235 -30.85 13.88 -4.25
C GLU A 235 -30.10 15.12 -3.78
N VAL A 236 -29.63 15.93 -4.73
CA VAL A 236 -28.88 17.14 -4.43
C VAL A 236 -29.77 18.23 -3.83
N ALA A 237 -30.99 18.38 -4.34
CA ALA A 237 -31.97 19.34 -3.80
C ALA A 237 -32.34 19.01 -2.35
N LEU A 238 -32.51 17.72 -2.01
CA LEU A 238 -32.72 17.29 -0.63
C LEU A 238 -31.52 17.59 0.27
N ILE A 239 -30.29 17.39 -0.23
CA ILE A 239 -29.08 17.75 0.49
C ILE A 239 -28.99 19.26 0.72
N ALA A 240 -29.31 20.06 -0.28
CA ALA A 240 -29.30 21.51 -0.20
C ALA A 240 -30.34 22.04 0.83
N ASP A 241 -31.56 21.50 0.81
CA ASP A 241 -32.62 21.84 1.78
C ASP A 241 -32.19 21.54 3.23
N GLU A 242 -31.58 20.38 3.48
CA GLU A 242 -31.05 20.02 4.79
C GLU A 242 -29.86 20.89 5.22
N ILE A 243 -29.01 21.32 4.27
CA ILE A 243 -27.93 22.27 4.56
C ILE A 243 -28.50 23.62 4.96
N GLN A 244 -29.56 24.08 4.29
CA GLN A 244 -30.16 25.37 4.54
C GLN A 244 -30.83 25.46 5.92
N LYS A 245 -31.34 24.34 6.44
CA LYS A 245 -31.88 24.23 7.81
C LYS A 245 -30.85 24.46 8.91
N LEU A 246 -29.54 24.38 8.61
CA LEU A 246 -28.48 24.64 9.59
C LEU A 246 -28.35 26.13 9.94
N GLY A 247 -28.86 27.02 9.08
CA GLY A 247 -28.81 28.47 9.26
C GLY A 247 -28.27 29.19 8.02
N LYS A 248 -28.39 30.53 8.02
CA LYS A 248 -27.81 31.38 6.97
C LYS A 248 -26.31 31.53 7.21
N TYR A 249 -25.50 31.08 6.26
CA TYR A 249 -24.06 31.29 6.21
C TYR A 249 -23.74 32.31 5.12
N GLU A 250 -22.83 33.24 5.40
CA GLU A 250 -22.44 34.30 4.47
C GLU A 250 -21.44 33.81 3.41
N ASP A 251 -20.60 32.82 3.74
CA ASP A 251 -19.65 32.17 2.84
C ASP A 251 -19.82 30.66 2.89
N VAL A 252 -20.14 30.07 1.74
CA VAL A 252 -20.30 28.62 1.58
C VAL A 252 -19.33 28.13 0.50
N GLU A 253 -18.48 27.17 0.85
CA GLU A 253 -17.52 26.58 -0.06
C GLU A 253 -17.79 25.09 -0.26
N VAL A 254 -17.98 24.67 -1.50
CA VAL A 254 -18.17 23.26 -1.88
C VAL A 254 -16.85 22.70 -2.39
N LEU A 255 -16.19 21.89 -1.58
CA LEU A 255 -14.97 21.16 -1.94
C LEU A 255 -15.28 19.84 -2.63
N TYR A 256 -14.65 19.61 -3.78
CA TYR A 256 -14.81 18.39 -4.56
C TYR A 256 -13.51 18.02 -5.29
N ASN A 257 -13.45 16.81 -5.84
CA ASN A 257 -12.36 16.40 -6.72
C ASN A 257 -12.75 16.69 -8.18
N LYS A 258 -12.09 17.68 -8.78
CA LYS A 258 -12.25 18.07 -10.17
C LYS A 258 -11.66 17.01 -11.09
N PHE A 259 -12.43 16.63 -12.10
CA PHE A 259 -11.97 15.68 -13.11
C PHE A 259 -11.08 16.41 -14.14
N VAL A 260 -9.77 16.14 -14.10
CA VAL A 260 -8.82 16.69 -15.07
C VAL A 260 -8.65 15.74 -16.24
N SER A 261 -8.39 14.46 -15.96
CA SER A 261 -8.23 13.44 -17.00
C SER A 261 -8.60 12.05 -16.49
N GLY A 262 -8.58 11.05 -17.37
CA GLY A 262 -8.79 9.65 -17.00
C GLY A 262 -7.74 9.07 -16.04
N VAL A 263 -6.75 9.86 -15.62
CA VAL A 263 -5.71 9.46 -14.66
C VAL A 263 -5.56 10.48 -13.52
N SER A 264 -5.73 11.77 -13.81
CA SER A 264 -5.52 12.85 -12.84
C SER A 264 -6.84 13.48 -12.38
N PHE A 265 -6.87 13.84 -11.10
CA PHE A 265 -7.93 14.62 -10.47
C PHE A 265 -7.30 15.54 -9.43
N GLU A 266 -7.93 16.69 -9.21
CA GLU A 266 -7.40 17.72 -8.32
C GLU A 266 -8.50 18.25 -7.40
N PRO A 267 -8.24 18.46 -6.10
CA PRO A 267 -9.18 19.15 -5.23
C PRO A 267 -9.41 20.56 -5.71
N SER A 268 -10.68 20.92 -5.90
CA SER A 268 -11.14 22.26 -6.26
C SER A 268 -12.31 22.64 -5.38
N ASN A 269 -12.63 23.92 -5.33
CA ASN A 269 -13.79 24.45 -4.64
C ASN A 269 -14.69 25.25 -5.59
N PHE A 270 -16.00 25.18 -5.36
CA PHE A 270 -16.94 26.21 -5.78
C PHE A 270 -17.22 27.13 -4.61
N SER A 271 -17.31 28.43 -4.87
CA SER A 271 -17.80 29.41 -3.90
C SER A 271 -19.25 29.73 -4.22
N VAL A 272 -20.12 29.63 -3.21
CA VAL A 272 -21.54 29.98 -3.33
C VAL A 272 -21.76 31.29 -2.57
N TYR A 273 -22.36 32.27 -3.24
CA TYR A 273 -22.63 33.58 -2.68
C TYR A 273 -23.96 33.61 -1.93
N ALA A 274 -23.98 34.24 -0.76
CA ALA A 274 -25.21 34.49 -0.03
C ALA A 274 -26.10 35.51 -0.76
N ALA A 275 -27.41 35.47 -0.49
CA ALA A 275 -28.40 36.36 -1.11
C ALA A 275 -28.03 37.85 -0.97
N ASP A 276 -27.62 38.28 0.23
CA ASP A 276 -27.22 39.67 0.51
C ASP A 276 -26.03 40.14 -0.34
N ALA A 277 -25.10 39.22 -0.65
CA ALA A 277 -23.95 39.51 -1.51
C ALA A 277 -24.36 39.65 -2.98
N ILE A 278 -25.36 38.87 -3.40
CA ILE A 278 -25.93 38.94 -4.75
C ILE A 278 -26.68 40.27 -4.93
N GLU A 279 -27.48 40.69 -3.95
CA GLU A 279 -28.23 41.96 -4.01
C GLU A 279 -27.33 43.19 -4.10
N LYS A 280 -26.18 43.14 -3.43
CA LYS A 280 -25.18 44.23 -3.45
C LYS A 280 -24.26 44.20 -4.66
N ALA A 281 -24.41 43.21 -5.55
CA ALA A 281 -23.52 43.03 -6.68
C ALA A 281 -23.65 44.20 -7.67
N PRO A 282 -22.55 44.90 -8.04
CA PRO A 282 -22.61 46.09 -8.90
C PRO A 282 -23.25 45.82 -10.27
N GLY A 283 -22.98 44.63 -10.81
CA GLY A 283 -23.48 44.19 -12.12
C GLY A 283 -24.93 43.70 -12.11
N LEU A 284 -25.58 43.56 -10.95
CA LEU A 284 -26.97 43.10 -10.86
C LEU A 284 -27.93 44.07 -11.57
N SER A 285 -27.62 45.37 -11.56
CA SER A 285 -28.39 46.42 -12.24
C SER A 285 -28.53 46.23 -13.76
N LYS A 286 -27.69 45.39 -14.37
CA LYS A 286 -27.76 45.03 -15.81
C LYS A 286 -28.88 44.03 -16.12
N TYR A 287 -29.47 43.42 -15.10
CA TYR A 287 -30.49 42.39 -15.22
C TYR A 287 -31.86 42.96 -14.81
N GLU A 288 -32.89 42.64 -15.59
CA GLU A 288 -34.27 42.97 -15.26
C GLU A 288 -34.84 41.87 -14.35
N LEU A 289 -35.18 42.25 -13.11
CA LEU A 289 -35.69 41.33 -12.10
C LEU A 289 -37.21 41.52 -11.98
N GLU A 290 -37.98 40.47 -12.29
CA GLU A 290 -39.44 40.53 -12.31
C GLU A 290 -40.08 40.51 -10.91
N SER A 291 -39.40 40.00 -9.88
CA SER A 291 -39.95 39.86 -8.53
C SER A 291 -38.96 40.20 -7.41
N GLU A 292 -39.47 40.68 -6.29
CA GLU A 292 -38.70 40.85 -5.05
C GLU A 292 -38.29 39.46 -4.50
N GLY A 293 -37.09 39.34 -3.93
CA GLY A 293 -36.58 38.09 -3.32
C GLY A 293 -35.94 37.07 -4.26
N ILE A 294 -35.72 37.40 -5.55
CA ILE A 294 -35.05 36.51 -6.51
C ILE A 294 -33.65 36.10 -6.03
N SER A 295 -32.93 36.98 -5.33
CA SER A 295 -31.58 36.72 -4.84
C SER A 295 -31.52 35.55 -3.84
N GLU A 296 -32.53 35.37 -3.00
CA GLU A 296 -32.63 34.22 -2.10
C GLU A 296 -32.83 32.93 -2.89
N THR A 297 -33.81 32.92 -3.79
CA THR A 297 -34.11 31.75 -4.64
C THR A 297 -32.91 31.38 -5.52
N LEU A 298 -32.19 32.38 -6.04
CA LEU A 298 -31.00 32.19 -6.87
C LEU A 298 -29.83 31.63 -6.07
N SER A 299 -29.62 32.11 -4.84
CA SER A 299 -28.58 31.58 -3.94
C SER A 299 -28.84 30.11 -3.60
N GLU A 300 -30.08 29.75 -3.24
CA GLU A 300 -30.50 28.37 -2.98
C GLU A 300 -30.31 27.46 -4.19
N PHE A 301 -30.77 27.93 -5.35
CA PHE A 301 -30.64 27.20 -6.60
C PHE A 301 -29.17 27.02 -7.00
N SER A 302 -28.35 28.06 -6.83
CA SER A 302 -26.92 28.00 -7.14
C SER A 302 -26.16 27.04 -6.23
N LEU A 303 -26.55 26.95 -4.94
CA LEU A 303 -26.01 25.94 -4.03
C LEU A 303 -26.31 24.52 -4.55
N ALA A 304 -27.57 24.25 -4.92
CA ALA A 304 -27.97 22.95 -5.46
C ALA A 304 -27.25 22.65 -6.79
N ASN A 305 -27.10 23.62 -7.69
CA ASN A 305 -26.38 23.43 -8.96
C ASN A 305 -24.88 23.16 -8.74
N SER A 306 -24.24 23.93 -7.86
CA SER A 306 -22.84 23.74 -7.49
C SER A 306 -22.61 22.37 -6.86
N LEU A 307 -23.51 21.91 -5.98
CA LEU A 307 -23.46 20.57 -5.40
C LEU A 307 -23.65 19.47 -6.44
N LEU A 308 -24.58 19.62 -7.39
CA LEU A 308 -24.80 18.64 -8.46
C LEU A 308 -23.52 18.48 -9.29
N THR A 309 -22.92 19.60 -9.67
CA THR A 309 -21.69 19.62 -10.48
C THR A 309 -20.52 19.03 -9.71
N ALA A 310 -20.35 19.42 -8.44
CA ALA A 310 -19.35 18.87 -7.54
C ALA A 310 -19.49 17.34 -7.36
N MET A 311 -20.72 16.85 -7.17
CA MET A 311 -21.01 15.42 -7.02
C MET A 311 -20.79 14.65 -8.33
N ALA A 312 -21.19 15.21 -9.48
CA ALA A 312 -21.02 14.57 -10.78
C ALA A 312 -19.53 14.47 -11.17
N GLU A 313 -18.77 15.56 -11.00
CA GLU A 313 -17.31 15.57 -11.20
C GLU A 313 -16.58 14.66 -10.22
N GLY A 314 -16.97 14.70 -8.94
CA GLY A 314 -16.41 13.86 -7.89
C GLY A 314 -16.64 12.37 -8.19
N TYR A 315 -17.84 12.00 -8.62
CA TYR A 315 -18.18 10.62 -8.99
C TYR A 315 -17.42 10.15 -10.25
N ALA A 316 -17.29 10.99 -11.27
CA ALA A 316 -16.50 10.66 -12.46
C ALA A 316 -15.01 10.45 -12.10
N SER A 317 -14.44 11.33 -11.28
CA SER A 317 -13.07 11.22 -10.76
C SER A 317 -12.87 9.95 -9.94
N GLU A 318 -13.82 9.60 -9.07
CA GLU A 318 -13.77 8.40 -8.25
C GLU A 318 -13.81 7.13 -9.10
N ILE A 319 -14.72 7.04 -10.08
CA ILE A 319 -14.85 5.88 -10.96
C ILE A 319 -13.59 5.71 -11.81
N SER A 320 -13.02 6.81 -12.28
CA SER A 320 -11.74 6.83 -13.00
C SER A 320 -10.59 6.31 -12.14
N ALA A 321 -10.44 6.84 -10.91
CA ALA A 321 -9.42 6.42 -9.96
C ALA A 321 -9.59 4.95 -9.55
N ARG A 322 -10.83 4.48 -9.36
CA ARG A 322 -11.13 3.07 -9.10
C ARG A 322 -10.73 2.18 -10.25
N ARG A 323 -11.04 2.56 -11.50
CA ARG A 323 -10.62 1.80 -12.69
C ARG A 323 -9.11 1.62 -12.71
N ASN A 324 -8.36 2.70 -12.45
CA ASN A 324 -6.89 2.68 -12.47
C ASN A 324 -6.32 1.88 -11.29
N ALA A 325 -6.90 2.00 -10.09
CA ALA A 325 -6.52 1.20 -8.94
C ALA A 325 -6.73 -0.30 -9.18
N MET A 326 -7.84 -0.68 -9.82
CA MET A 326 -8.12 -2.07 -10.18
C MET A 326 -7.19 -2.59 -11.29
N ASP A 327 -6.82 -1.75 -12.26
CA ASP A 327 -5.84 -2.12 -13.29
C ASP A 327 -4.47 -2.43 -12.67
N ASN A 328 -3.99 -1.54 -11.80
CA ASN A 328 -2.73 -1.74 -11.08
C ASN A 328 -2.79 -2.97 -10.16
N ALA A 329 -3.89 -3.17 -9.45
CA ALA A 329 -4.08 -4.35 -8.61
C ALA A 329 -4.07 -5.66 -9.44
N SER A 330 -4.68 -5.68 -10.62
CA SER A 330 -4.67 -6.84 -11.52
C SER A 330 -3.27 -7.13 -12.06
N LYS A 331 -2.51 -6.09 -12.45
CA LYS A 331 -1.12 -6.25 -12.91
C LYS A 331 -0.22 -6.80 -11.79
N ASN A 332 -0.29 -6.20 -10.60
CA ASN A 332 0.48 -6.66 -9.43
C ASN A 332 0.12 -8.10 -9.04
N ALA A 333 -1.17 -8.47 -9.13
CA ALA A 333 -1.60 -9.85 -8.90
C ALA A 333 -1.02 -10.82 -9.95
N GLY A 334 -0.94 -10.42 -11.22
CA GLY A 334 -0.28 -11.19 -12.29
C GLY A 334 1.20 -11.45 -12.01
N ASP A 335 1.94 -10.42 -11.59
CA ASP A 335 3.35 -10.55 -11.21
C ASP A 335 3.52 -11.50 -10.03
N MET A 336 2.67 -11.38 -9.00
CA MET A 336 2.67 -12.30 -7.87
C MET A 336 2.36 -13.74 -8.31
N ILE A 337 1.39 -13.94 -9.20
CA ILE A 337 1.06 -15.28 -9.72
C ILE A 337 2.28 -15.92 -10.39
N ASN A 338 3.05 -15.14 -11.16
CA ASN A 338 4.27 -15.63 -11.80
C ASN A 338 5.31 -16.05 -10.76
N SER A 339 5.62 -15.18 -9.79
CA SER A 339 6.58 -15.49 -8.72
C SER A 339 6.18 -16.71 -7.88
N TYR A 340 4.90 -16.77 -7.47
CA TYR A 340 4.39 -17.90 -6.68
C TYR A 340 4.29 -19.19 -7.49
N SER A 341 4.11 -19.13 -8.81
CA SER A 341 4.11 -20.32 -9.68
C SER A 341 5.51 -20.93 -9.80
N ILE A 342 6.56 -20.09 -9.92
CA ILE A 342 7.96 -20.56 -9.90
C ILE A 342 8.27 -21.21 -8.55
N LEU A 343 7.90 -20.53 -7.45
CA LEU A 343 8.10 -21.05 -6.10
C LEU A 343 7.36 -22.38 -5.87
N TYR A 344 6.12 -22.48 -6.34
CA TYR A 344 5.32 -23.71 -6.26
C TYR A 344 6.00 -24.87 -6.97
N ASN A 345 6.45 -24.68 -8.22
CA ASN A 345 7.11 -25.73 -8.99
C ASN A 345 8.41 -26.19 -8.35
N ARG A 346 9.24 -25.25 -7.86
CA ARG A 346 10.48 -25.56 -7.14
C ARG A 346 10.21 -26.34 -5.85
N THR A 347 9.22 -25.92 -5.08
CA THR A 347 8.85 -26.60 -3.82
C THR A 347 8.28 -27.98 -4.09
N ARG A 348 7.44 -28.12 -5.13
CA ARG A 348 6.89 -29.41 -5.56
C ARG A 348 8.00 -30.39 -5.95
N GLN A 349 8.99 -29.94 -6.71
CA GLN A 349 10.14 -30.75 -7.09
C GLN A 349 10.94 -31.20 -5.86
N ALA A 350 11.21 -30.28 -4.92
CA ALA A 350 11.92 -30.60 -3.68
C ALA A 350 11.17 -31.64 -2.82
N VAL A 351 9.85 -31.54 -2.71
CA VAL A 351 9.01 -32.52 -2.00
C VAL A 351 9.12 -33.89 -2.67
N ILE A 352 8.94 -33.98 -3.99
CA ILE A 352 9.04 -35.24 -4.74
C ILE A 352 10.44 -35.86 -4.57
N THR A 353 11.51 -35.07 -4.65
CA THR A 353 12.87 -35.59 -4.48
C THR A 353 13.12 -36.10 -3.07
N ASN A 354 12.61 -35.42 -2.04
CA ASN A 354 12.75 -35.87 -0.65
C ASN A 354 11.98 -37.16 -0.40
N GLU A 355 10.74 -37.25 -0.88
CA GLU A 355 9.94 -38.49 -0.81
C GLU A 355 10.65 -39.67 -1.50
N LEU A 356 11.24 -39.45 -2.67
CA LEU A 356 12.01 -40.48 -3.38
C LEU A 356 13.27 -40.90 -2.61
N VAL A 357 14.02 -39.95 -2.04
CA VAL A 357 15.22 -40.24 -1.25
C VAL A 357 14.86 -41.04 0.00
N ASP A 358 13.76 -40.71 0.68
CA ASP A 358 13.28 -41.43 1.86
C ASP A 358 12.90 -42.88 1.51
N ILE A 359 12.22 -43.11 0.37
CA ILE A 359 11.88 -44.45 -0.12
C ILE A 359 13.14 -45.26 -0.41
N ILE A 360 14.12 -44.69 -1.12
CA ILE A 360 15.38 -45.37 -1.47
C ILE A 360 16.18 -45.71 -0.20
N THR A 361 16.30 -44.76 0.73
CA THR A 361 17.04 -44.95 1.98
C THR A 361 16.39 -46.03 2.87
N GLY A 362 15.05 -46.05 2.92
CA GLY A 362 14.29 -47.07 3.62
C GLY A 362 14.47 -48.46 3.01
N ALA A 363 14.44 -48.57 1.67
CA ALA A 363 14.68 -49.81 0.96
C ALA A 363 16.11 -50.34 1.19
N SER A 364 17.13 -49.47 1.08
CA SER A 364 18.54 -49.86 1.29
C SER A 364 18.90 -50.20 2.74
N SER A 365 18.03 -49.89 3.71
CA SER A 365 18.25 -50.23 5.12
C SER A 365 17.69 -51.62 5.48
N LEU A 366 16.94 -52.25 4.56
CA LEU A 366 16.38 -53.60 4.72
C LEU A 366 17.28 -54.68 4.10
N ASP A 367 18.18 -54.29 3.18
CA ASP A 367 19.31 -55.08 2.70
C ASP A 367 20.51 -54.96 3.67
#